data_AF-A0A0F3NCF5-F1
#
_entry.id   AF-A0A0F3NCF5-F1
#
_cell.length_a   1.000
_cell.length_b   1.000
_cell.length_c   1.000
_cell.angle_alpha   90.00
_cell.angle_beta   90.00
_cell.angle_gamma   90.00
#
_symmetry.space_group_name_H-M   'P 1'
#
loop_
_entity.id
_entity.type
_entity.pdbx_description
1 polymer ?
#
loop_
_entity_poly.entity_id
_entity_poly.type
_entity_poly.pdbx_seq_one_letter_code
_entity_poly.pdbx_strand_id
1 'polypeptide(L)'
;MNLYVDVIRAYTITLIIKNKTKGIRDSGSKEDEADTVYLLAKELAYDVVTGQTDKLTAALAKTSGKDIVQFAKAVEISHPNIDGKVCSGNHAALQASQGTTYHEKPHQTDNNTAQCSGLGSGSAGADQKFLSKFVSAVGLSENKNWPTGQAGKSSSGPVVGAPNSNANAVAKDLVALNRDEKTIVAGLLAKTIEGGEVVEIRAVSATSVMVNSSGYAESHHMM
;
A
#
# COMPACT_ATOMS: atom_id res chain seq x y z
N MET A 1 7.25 13.94 -23.42
CA MET A 1 5.88 13.54 -23.79
C MET A 1 5.01 13.77 -22.56
N ASN A 2 4.18 14.82 -22.60
CA ASN A 2 3.01 15.11 -21.75
C ASN A 2 3.08 15.32 -20.22
N LEU A 3 4.01 16.17 -19.76
CA LEU A 3 3.92 16.82 -18.43
C LEU A 3 2.53 17.40 -18.11
N TYR A 4 1.77 17.85 -19.11
CA TYR A 4 0.44 18.44 -18.95
C TYR A 4 -0.64 17.39 -18.62
N VAL A 5 -0.59 16.20 -19.22
CA VAL A 5 -1.56 15.11 -18.94
C VAL A 5 -1.26 14.46 -17.58
N ASP A 6 0.01 14.43 -17.18
CA ASP A 6 0.46 13.85 -15.92
C ASP A 6 0.24 14.77 -14.72
N VAL A 7 0.29 16.09 -14.91
CA VAL A 7 -0.21 17.06 -13.92
C VAL A 7 -1.71 16.90 -13.80
N ILE A 8 -2.45 16.83 -14.91
CA ILE A 8 -3.90 16.63 -14.86
C ILE A 8 -4.25 15.33 -14.11
N ARG A 9 -3.63 14.18 -14.38
CA ARG A 9 -3.94 12.94 -13.62
C ARG A 9 -3.70 13.05 -12.11
N ALA A 10 -2.58 13.63 -11.69
CA ALA A 10 -2.31 13.85 -10.26
C ALA A 10 -3.29 14.86 -9.65
N TYR A 11 -3.64 15.93 -10.36
CA TYR A 11 -4.65 16.90 -9.94
C TYR A 11 -6.07 16.31 -9.93
N THR A 12 -6.43 15.46 -10.88
CA THR A 12 -7.73 14.79 -10.96
C THR A 12 -7.87 13.76 -9.85
N ILE A 13 -6.83 12.99 -9.54
CA ILE A 13 -6.80 12.13 -8.34
C ILE A 13 -6.92 12.99 -7.08
N THR A 14 -6.15 14.08 -6.97
CA THR A 14 -6.22 15.02 -5.84
C THR A 14 -7.61 15.65 -5.68
N LEU A 15 -8.27 16.03 -6.79
CA LEU A 15 -9.59 16.65 -6.82
C LEU A 15 -10.70 15.63 -6.53
N ILE A 16 -10.62 14.41 -7.05
CA ILE A 16 -11.56 13.31 -6.75
C ILE A 16 -11.51 12.95 -5.27
N ILE A 17 -10.30 12.92 -4.68
CA ILE A 17 -10.12 12.68 -3.23
C ILE A 17 -10.73 13.84 -2.43
N LYS A 18 -10.44 15.10 -2.78
CA LYS A 18 -10.97 16.29 -2.08
C LYS A 18 -12.49 16.51 -2.23
N ASN A 19 -13.10 16.12 -3.34
CA ASN A 19 -14.55 16.29 -3.54
C ASN A 19 -15.37 15.22 -2.81
N LYS A 20 -14.87 13.99 -2.68
CA LYS A 20 -15.57 12.92 -1.95
C LYS A 20 -15.63 13.15 -0.43
N THR A 21 -14.65 13.83 0.16
CA THR A 21 -14.68 14.18 1.60
C THR A 21 -15.65 15.30 1.95
N LYS A 22 -16.08 16.10 0.97
CA LYS A 22 -17.03 17.21 1.18
C LYS A 22 -18.50 16.81 1.02
N GLY A 23 -18.78 15.58 0.60
CA GLY A 23 -20.12 15.12 0.20
C GLY A 23 -20.82 14.09 1.11
N ILE A 24 -20.22 13.62 2.20
CA ILE A 24 -20.82 12.58 3.06
C ILE A 24 -21.03 13.15 4.47
N ARG A 25 -22.16 13.81 4.65
CA ARG A 25 -22.80 14.05 5.94
C ARG A 25 -24.27 13.72 5.75
N ASP A 26 -24.63 12.44 5.81
CA ASP A 26 -25.96 12.09 6.27
C ASP A 26 -25.98 10.73 6.96
N SER A 27 -26.93 10.61 7.86
CA SER A 27 -27.03 9.77 9.05
C SER A 27 -26.95 8.24 8.90
N GLY A 28 -26.34 7.60 9.90
CA GLY A 28 -27.07 6.59 10.70
C GLY A 28 -26.55 5.16 10.75
N SER A 29 -25.68 4.88 11.73
CA SER A 29 -25.57 3.61 12.49
C SER A 29 -25.35 2.31 11.70
N LYS A 30 -24.08 1.84 11.73
CA LYS A 30 -23.51 0.55 11.24
C LYS A 30 -22.63 0.65 9.98
N GLU A 31 -22.36 1.85 9.49
CA GLU A 31 -21.50 2.12 8.31
C GLU A 31 -20.11 2.67 8.71
N ASP A 32 -19.84 2.68 10.01
CA ASP A 32 -18.76 3.45 10.63
C ASP A 32 -17.37 2.81 10.39
N GLU A 33 -17.29 1.49 10.16
CA GLU A 33 -16.03 0.78 9.91
C GLU A 33 -15.63 0.76 8.42
N ALA A 34 -16.59 0.64 7.50
CA ALA A 34 -16.28 0.64 6.07
C ALA A 34 -15.84 2.04 5.58
N ASP A 35 -16.51 3.09 6.06
CA ASP A 35 -16.14 4.47 5.71
C ASP A 35 -14.80 4.90 6.34
N THR A 36 -14.48 4.43 7.55
CA THR A 36 -13.17 4.72 8.16
C THR A 36 -12.03 3.99 7.44
N VAL A 37 -12.25 2.75 7.00
CA VAL A 37 -11.28 1.99 6.17
C VAL A 37 -11.09 2.65 4.80
N TYR A 38 -12.16 3.10 4.15
CA TYR A 38 -12.12 3.82 2.87
C TYR A 38 -11.40 5.16 2.96
N LEU A 39 -11.58 5.90 4.05
CA LEU A 39 -10.87 7.15 4.30
C LEU A 39 -9.38 6.91 4.57
N LEU A 40 -9.05 5.89 5.37
CA LEU A 40 -7.66 5.55 5.70
C LEU A 40 -6.83 5.17 4.46
N ALA A 41 -7.39 4.37 3.57
CA ALA A 41 -6.74 3.97 2.32
C ALA A 41 -6.43 5.15 1.39
N LYS A 42 -7.34 6.12 1.31
CA LYS A 42 -7.13 7.35 0.53
C LYS A 42 -6.13 8.29 1.16
N GLU A 43 -6.13 8.40 2.49
CA GLU A 43 -5.13 9.19 3.22
C GLU A 43 -3.72 8.60 2.99
N LEU A 44 -3.58 7.28 3.08
CA LEU A 44 -2.32 6.58 2.78
C LEU A 44 -1.82 6.86 1.36
N ALA A 45 -2.70 6.73 0.36
CA ALA A 45 -2.37 7.02 -1.03
C ALA A 45 -1.95 8.50 -1.24
N TYR A 46 -2.66 9.42 -0.59
CA TYR A 46 -2.36 10.85 -0.64
C TYR A 46 -1.02 11.18 0.03
N ASP A 47 -0.75 10.61 1.19
CA ASP A 47 0.48 10.88 1.95
C ASP A 47 1.72 10.36 1.22
N VAL A 48 1.64 9.22 0.53
CA VAL A 48 2.71 8.74 -0.36
C VAL A 48 3.01 9.74 -1.47
N VAL A 49 1.98 10.20 -2.18
CA VAL A 49 2.15 11.09 -3.34
C VAL A 49 2.63 12.48 -2.91
N THR A 50 2.18 12.96 -1.76
CA THR A 50 2.55 14.28 -1.22
C THR A 50 3.80 14.27 -0.35
N GLY A 51 4.35 13.09 -0.03
CA GLY A 51 5.56 12.95 0.77
C GLY A 51 5.37 13.23 2.27
N GLN A 52 4.15 13.06 2.80
CA GLN A 52 3.84 13.30 4.22
C GLN A 52 4.25 12.10 5.08
N THR A 53 5.56 11.93 5.23
CA THR A 53 6.17 10.76 5.91
C THR A 53 5.59 10.48 7.30
N ASP A 54 5.36 11.51 8.12
CA ASP A 54 4.86 11.33 9.48
C ASP A 54 3.40 10.82 9.51
N LYS A 55 2.55 11.32 8.61
CA LYS A 55 1.16 10.86 8.49
C LYS A 55 1.08 9.48 7.89
N LEU A 56 1.87 9.22 6.83
CA LEU A 56 2.02 7.91 6.23
C LEU A 56 2.47 6.87 7.27
N THR A 57 3.47 7.21 8.09
CA THR A 57 3.95 6.36 9.19
C THR A 57 2.84 6.06 10.19
N ALA A 58 2.10 7.09 10.62
CA ALA A 58 1.01 6.92 11.59
C ALA A 58 -0.12 6.05 11.04
N ALA A 59 -0.45 6.18 9.75
CA ALA A 59 -1.47 5.38 9.10
C ALA A 59 -1.00 3.94 8.88
N LEU A 60 0.23 3.73 8.36
CA LEU A 60 0.83 2.38 8.21
C LEU A 60 0.95 1.65 9.55
N ALA A 61 1.26 2.37 10.63
CA ALA A 61 1.34 1.78 11.97
C ALA A 61 0.00 1.24 12.47
N LYS A 62 -1.13 1.77 11.97
CA LYS A 62 -2.49 1.29 12.27
C LYS A 62 -2.93 0.17 11.31
N THR A 63 -2.29 0.03 10.16
CA THR A 63 -2.54 -1.06 9.21
C THR A 63 -2.01 -2.38 9.79
N SER A 64 -2.79 -3.46 9.66
CA SER A 64 -2.39 -4.75 10.19
C SER A 64 -1.20 -5.33 9.42
N GLY A 65 -0.35 -6.12 10.10
CA GLY A 65 0.77 -6.79 9.43
C GLY A 65 0.33 -7.69 8.27
N LYS A 66 -0.88 -8.28 8.36
CA LYS A 66 -1.47 -9.09 7.30
C LYS A 66 -1.78 -8.27 6.04
N ASP A 67 -2.30 -7.06 6.19
CA ASP A 67 -2.61 -6.18 5.06
C ASP A 67 -1.32 -5.67 4.40
N ILE A 68 -0.27 -5.42 5.19
CA ILE A 68 1.06 -5.09 4.66
C ILE A 68 1.64 -6.25 3.86
N VAL A 69 1.44 -7.50 4.29
CA VAL A 69 1.83 -8.70 3.52
C VAL A 69 1.08 -8.75 2.18
N GLN A 70 -0.23 -8.47 2.16
CA GLN A 70 -1.00 -8.44 0.92
C GLN A 70 -0.55 -7.31 -0.02
N PHE A 71 -0.28 -6.13 0.53
CA PHE A 71 0.29 -5.01 -0.21
C PHE A 71 1.62 -5.38 -0.87
N ALA A 72 2.56 -5.91 -0.11
CA ALA A 72 3.87 -6.33 -0.62
C ALA A 72 3.75 -7.39 -1.72
N LYS A 73 2.86 -8.38 -1.55
CA LYS A 73 2.58 -9.39 -2.58
C LYS A 73 2.01 -8.77 -3.88
N ALA A 74 1.15 -7.76 -3.75
CA ALA A 74 0.63 -7.04 -4.92
C ALA A 74 1.73 -6.25 -5.66
N VAL A 75 2.66 -5.65 -4.90
CA VAL A 75 3.84 -4.95 -5.45
C VAL A 75 4.78 -5.95 -6.15
N GLU A 76 5.11 -7.08 -5.52
CA GLU A 76 5.96 -8.13 -6.09
C GLU A 76 5.45 -8.60 -7.46
N ILE A 77 4.16 -8.92 -7.54
CA ILE A 77 3.53 -9.45 -8.77
C ILE A 77 3.47 -8.39 -9.87
N SER A 78 3.11 -7.15 -9.52
CA SER A 78 2.78 -6.12 -10.52
C SER A 78 3.98 -5.26 -10.91
N HIS A 79 4.90 -5.02 -9.98
CA HIS A 79 6.00 -4.06 -10.10
C HIS A 79 7.25 -4.54 -9.33
N PRO A 80 7.92 -5.63 -9.75
CA PRO A 80 9.07 -6.19 -9.04
C PRO A 80 10.25 -5.20 -8.91
N ASN A 81 10.37 -4.24 -9.81
CA ASN A 81 11.37 -3.16 -9.69
C ASN A 81 11.12 -2.24 -8.49
N ILE A 82 9.86 -2.06 -8.07
CA ILE A 82 9.49 -1.29 -6.87
C ILE A 82 9.68 -2.16 -5.62
N ASP A 83 9.37 -3.46 -5.71
CA ASP A 83 9.61 -4.43 -4.62
C ASP A 83 11.09 -4.39 -4.16
N GLY A 84 12.02 -4.29 -5.10
CA GLY A 84 13.46 -4.15 -4.83
C GLY A 84 13.92 -2.80 -4.27
N LYS A 85 13.03 -1.81 -4.15
CA LYS A 85 13.34 -0.45 -3.65
C LYS A 85 12.86 -0.18 -2.24
N VAL A 86 11.97 -1.01 -1.71
CA VAL A 86 11.36 -0.83 -0.40
C VAL A 86 11.87 -1.91 0.54
N CYS A 87 12.25 -1.56 1.76
CA CYS A 87 12.90 -2.46 2.71
C CYS A 87 14.17 -3.13 2.14
N SER A 88 14.89 -2.49 1.23
CA SER A 88 16.06 -3.07 0.57
C SER A 88 17.40 -2.50 1.05
N GLY A 89 17.35 -1.44 1.87
CA GLY A 89 18.52 -0.68 2.31
C GLY A 89 18.93 -0.91 3.76
N ASN A 90 19.70 0.04 4.28
CA ASN A 90 20.31 0.01 5.60
C ASN A 90 19.99 1.24 6.47
N HIS A 91 19.19 2.17 5.96
CA HIS A 91 18.97 3.49 6.57
C HIS A 91 18.22 3.42 7.92
N ALA A 92 17.62 2.26 8.22
CA ALA A 92 16.89 2.01 9.46
C ALA A 92 17.53 0.88 10.29
N ALA A 93 18.80 0.51 10.02
CA ALA A 93 19.51 -0.50 10.80
C ALA A 93 19.59 -0.13 12.28
N LEU A 94 19.14 -1.03 13.16
CA LEU A 94 19.18 -0.82 14.61
C LEU A 94 20.55 -1.12 15.22
N GLN A 95 21.42 -1.79 14.49
CA GLN A 95 22.81 -2.08 14.85
C GLN A 95 23.69 -1.70 13.65
N ALA A 96 24.69 -0.85 13.88
CA ALA A 96 25.60 -0.40 12.83
C ALA A 96 26.40 -1.59 12.27
N SER A 97 26.51 -1.67 10.94
CA SER A 97 27.25 -2.72 10.23
C SER A 97 26.77 -4.16 10.47
N GLN A 98 25.60 -4.34 11.11
CA GLN A 98 24.97 -5.64 11.37
C GLN A 98 23.66 -5.78 10.62
N GLY A 99 23.12 -6.99 10.54
CA GLY A 99 21.93 -7.28 9.75
C GLY A 99 22.28 -7.53 8.29
N THR A 100 22.20 -8.80 7.90
CA THR A 100 22.31 -9.27 6.50
C THR A 100 21.08 -10.04 6.07
N THR A 101 20.24 -10.49 7.01
CA THR A 101 19.19 -11.46 6.76
C THR A 101 17.92 -11.09 7.50
N TYR A 102 16.81 -11.04 6.77
CA TYR A 102 15.51 -10.89 7.39
C TYR A 102 15.10 -12.18 8.13
N HIS A 103 14.67 -12.04 9.38
CA HIS A 103 14.35 -13.18 10.24
C HIS A 103 13.30 -12.80 11.29
N GLU A 104 12.30 -13.65 11.49
CA GLU A 104 11.20 -13.45 12.46
C GLU A 104 11.70 -13.26 13.90
N LYS A 105 12.75 -14.00 14.28
CA LYS A 105 13.28 -14.02 15.64
C LYS A 105 14.78 -13.69 15.66
N PRO A 106 15.17 -12.42 15.63
CA PRO A 106 16.58 -12.06 15.54
C PRO A 106 17.44 -12.46 16.75
N HIS A 107 16.86 -12.47 17.96
CA HIS A 107 17.50 -12.90 19.22
C HIS A 107 18.96 -12.44 19.38
N GLN A 108 19.92 -13.36 19.54
CA GLN A 108 21.34 -13.07 19.75
C GLN A 108 22.17 -13.21 18.47
N THR A 109 21.55 -13.22 17.29
CA THR A 109 22.26 -13.35 16.01
C THR A 109 22.37 -11.97 15.36
N ASP A 110 23.53 -11.33 15.42
CA ASP A 110 23.76 -9.98 14.89
C ASP A 110 23.37 -9.82 13.41
N ASN A 111 23.53 -10.89 12.62
CA ASN A 111 23.18 -10.91 11.20
C ASN A 111 21.67 -10.93 10.93
N ASN A 112 20.85 -11.24 11.92
CA ASN A 112 19.40 -11.33 11.76
C ASN A 112 18.75 -9.99 12.09
N THR A 113 17.76 -9.62 11.29
CA THR A 113 16.96 -8.41 11.51
C THR A 113 15.49 -8.65 11.17
N ALA A 114 14.60 -8.07 11.96
CA ALA A 114 13.18 -7.93 11.66
C ALA A 114 12.81 -6.47 11.39
N GLN A 115 13.81 -5.64 11.05
CA GLN A 115 13.65 -4.21 10.80
C GLN A 115 13.72 -3.93 9.30
N CYS A 116 12.63 -3.43 8.68
CA CYS A 116 12.62 -2.97 7.29
C CYS A 116 13.73 -1.96 7.06
N SER A 117 14.45 -2.12 5.94
CA SER A 117 15.67 -1.34 5.62
C SER A 117 16.71 -1.37 6.74
N GLY A 118 16.76 -2.48 7.47
CA GLY A 118 17.67 -2.77 8.57
C GLY A 118 18.86 -3.64 8.20
N LEU A 119 19.18 -3.75 6.90
CA LEU A 119 20.33 -4.50 6.39
C LEU A 119 21.61 -3.68 6.57
N GLY A 120 22.02 -3.42 7.81
CA GLY A 120 23.13 -2.55 8.18
C GLY A 120 24.49 -2.97 7.62
N SER A 121 24.66 -4.25 7.26
CA SER A 121 25.86 -4.75 6.59
C SER A 121 25.73 -4.70 5.06
N GLY A 122 26.77 -4.19 4.39
CA GLY A 122 26.85 -4.19 2.92
C GLY A 122 26.93 -5.59 2.28
N SER A 123 27.15 -6.62 3.10
CA SER A 123 27.23 -8.03 2.67
C SER A 123 25.87 -8.72 2.54
N ALA A 124 24.75 -8.02 2.77
CA ALA A 124 23.42 -8.57 2.56
C ALA A 124 23.24 -9.06 1.11
N GLY A 125 22.80 -10.32 0.97
CA GLY A 125 22.55 -10.96 -0.32
C GLY A 125 21.47 -10.21 -1.12
N ALA A 126 21.52 -10.32 -2.45
CA ALA A 126 20.54 -9.69 -3.32
C ALA A 126 19.11 -10.18 -3.06
N ASP A 127 18.95 -11.44 -2.66
CA ASP A 127 17.67 -12.07 -2.27
C ASP A 127 17.05 -11.46 -0.99
N GLN A 128 17.82 -10.67 -0.24
CA GLN A 128 17.36 -9.99 0.97
C GLN A 128 16.77 -8.62 0.67
N LYS A 129 16.98 -8.08 -0.53
CA LYS A 129 16.75 -6.66 -0.86
C LYS A 129 15.38 -6.41 -1.48
N PHE A 130 14.34 -6.97 -0.87
CA PHE A 130 12.97 -6.89 -1.37
C PHE A 130 11.96 -6.68 -0.24
N LEU A 131 10.91 -5.90 -0.51
CA LEU A 131 9.78 -5.75 0.41
C LEU A 131 9.07 -7.09 0.63
N SER A 132 8.83 -7.86 -0.43
CA SER A 132 8.31 -9.23 -0.39
C SER A 132 9.12 -10.15 0.54
N LYS A 133 10.45 -10.03 0.49
CA LYS A 133 11.35 -10.76 1.39
C LYS A 133 11.18 -10.33 2.84
N PHE A 134 11.16 -9.03 3.10
CA PHE A 134 10.93 -8.51 4.45
C PHE A 134 9.61 -9.05 5.02
N VAL A 135 8.48 -8.86 4.33
CA VAL A 135 7.17 -9.21 4.89
C VAL A 135 6.98 -10.72 5.10
N SER A 136 7.62 -11.56 4.28
CA SER A 136 7.52 -13.02 4.36
C SER A 136 8.44 -13.62 5.42
N ALA A 137 9.61 -13.02 5.66
CA ALA A 137 10.62 -13.59 6.55
C ALA A 137 10.46 -13.17 8.02
N VAL A 138 9.75 -12.08 8.31
CA VAL A 138 9.71 -11.49 9.66
C VAL A 138 8.40 -11.75 10.42
N GLY A 139 7.48 -12.56 9.89
CA GLY A 139 6.28 -13.01 10.61
C GLY A 139 5.16 -11.97 10.72
N LEU A 140 5.07 -11.00 9.81
CA LEU A 140 3.99 -10.00 9.79
C LEU A 140 2.60 -10.63 9.69
N SER A 141 2.45 -11.74 8.96
CA SER A 141 1.19 -12.49 8.83
C SER A 141 0.68 -13.07 10.15
N GLU A 142 1.59 -13.27 11.11
CA GLU A 142 1.32 -13.79 12.45
C GLU A 142 1.29 -12.67 13.50
N ASN A 143 1.13 -11.41 13.06
CA ASN A 143 1.12 -10.22 13.92
C ASN A 143 2.42 -10.03 14.72
N LYS A 144 3.57 -10.46 14.18
CA LYS A 144 4.89 -10.25 14.79
C LYS A 144 5.62 -9.12 14.08
N ASN A 145 6.52 -8.46 14.81
CA ASN A 145 7.47 -7.47 14.28
C ASN A 145 6.82 -6.28 13.53
N TRP A 146 5.55 -5.98 13.78
CA TRP A 146 4.84 -4.85 13.20
C TRP A 146 3.99 -4.14 14.26
N PRO A 147 3.95 -2.80 14.30
CA PRO A 147 4.66 -1.84 13.43
C PRO A 147 6.10 -1.52 13.89
N THR A 148 6.56 -2.15 14.96
CA THR A 148 7.90 -1.96 15.54
C THR A 148 8.80 -3.14 15.18
N GLY A 149 9.98 -2.82 14.63
CA GLY A 149 11.00 -3.80 14.28
C GLY A 149 11.98 -4.09 15.42
N GLN A 150 12.85 -5.05 15.18
CA GLN A 150 13.94 -5.42 16.08
C GLN A 150 15.13 -5.99 15.30
N ALA A 151 16.31 -6.00 15.89
CA ALA A 151 17.51 -6.60 15.31
C ALA A 151 18.21 -7.48 16.34
N GLY A 152 18.92 -8.51 15.87
CA GLY A 152 19.66 -9.38 16.77
C GLY A 152 20.84 -8.64 17.38
N LYS A 153 21.17 -8.99 18.62
CA LYS A 153 22.38 -8.50 19.27
C LYS A 153 22.99 -9.57 20.16
N SER A 154 24.23 -9.91 19.86
CA SER A 154 25.05 -10.84 20.61
C SER A 154 25.01 -10.50 22.10
N SER A 155 24.88 -11.55 22.92
CA SER A 155 25.02 -11.51 24.39
C SER A 155 24.01 -10.67 25.17
N SER A 156 23.11 -9.90 24.53
CA SER A 156 22.19 -8.98 25.21
C SER A 156 20.73 -9.11 24.78
N GLY A 157 20.42 -10.04 23.86
CA GLY A 157 19.08 -10.18 23.30
C GLY A 157 18.80 -9.12 22.24
N PRO A 158 17.65 -9.20 21.55
CA PRO A 158 17.40 -8.34 20.41
C PRO A 158 17.27 -6.87 20.84
N VAL A 159 17.74 -5.98 19.99
CA VAL A 159 17.49 -4.54 20.13
C VAL A 159 16.16 -4.24 19.48
N VAL A 160 15.21 -3.77 20.28
CA VAL A 160 13.90 -3.33 19.82
C VAL A 160 14.02 -1.90 19.30
N GLY A 161 13.44 -1.65 18.13
CA GLY A 161 13.40 -0.32 17.54
C GLY A 161 12.53 0.65 18.33
N ALA A 162 12.63 1.94 17.98
CA ALA A 162 11.68 2.93 18.47
C ALA A 162 10.24 2.55 18.08
N PRO A 163 9.20 3.05 18.79
CA PRO A 163 7.82 2.83 18.40
C PRO A 163 7.60 3.13 16.90
N ASN A 164 6.94 2.20 16.21
CA ASN A 164 6.62 2.29 14.78
C ASN A 164 7.86 2.27 13.84
N SER A 165 9.01 1.76 14.29
CA SER A 165 10.25 1.79 13.48
C SER A 165 10.13 1.11 12.12
N ASN A 166 9.34 0.04 11.98
CA ASN A 166 9.10 -0.60 10.69
C ASN A 166 8.15 0.22 9.81
N ALA A 167 7.06 0.74 10.38
CA ALA A 167 6.14 1.61 9.65
C ALA A 167 6.86 2.88 9.13
N ASN A 168 7.75 3.46 9.94
CA ASN A 168 8.56 4.61 9.56
C ASN A 168 9.55 4.29 8.43
N ALA A 169 10.22 3.13 8.49
CA ALA A 169 11.15 2.71 7.45
C ALA A 169 10.43 2.46 6.12
N VAL A 170 9.29 1.75 6.15
CA VAL A 170 8.43 1.55 4.96
C VAL A 170 7.96 2.90 4.40
N ALA A 171 7.47 3.81 5.25
CA ALA A 171 7.03 5.13 4.82
C ALA A 171 8.16 5.91 4.12
N LYS A 172 9.35 5.93 4.71
CA LYS A 172 10.54 6.61 4.14
C LYS A 172 10.92 6.06 2.77
N ASP A 173 10.92 4.74 2.62
CA ASP A 173 11.21 4.12 1.33
C ASP A 173 10.14 4.47 0.27
N LEU A 174 8.86 4.41 0.64
CA LEU A 174 7.75 4.76 -0.26
C LEU A 174 7.79 6.23 -0.70
N VAL A 175 8.10 7.17 0.19
CA VAL A 175 8.23 8.59 -0.16
C VAL A 175 9.53 8.91 -0.90
N ALA A 176 10.52 8.03 -0.88
CA ALA A 176 11.76 8.17 -1.65
C ALA A 176 11.61 7.70 -3.12
N LEU A 177 10.54 6.95 -3.43
CA LEU A 177 10.23 6.54 -4.80
C LEU A 177 10.04 7.74 -5.73
N ASN A 178 10.23 7.51 -7.04
CA ASN A 178 9.94 8.53 -8.03
C ASN A 178 8.42 8.78 -8.13
N ARG A 179 8.03 9.85 -8.84
CA ARG A 179 6.62 10.29 -8.92
C ARG A 179 5.67 9.21 -9.46
N ASP A 180 6.08 8.48 -10.48
CA ASP A 180 5.23 7.47 -11.13
C ASP A 180 5.11 6.24 -10.24
N GLU A 181 6.21 5.81 -9.63
CA GLU A 181 6.26 4.72 -8.66
C GLU A 181 5.41 5.02 -7.43
N LYS A 182 5.45 6.26 -6.91
CA LYS A 182 4.57 6.74 -5.83
C LYS A 182 3.10 6.58 -6.18
N THR A 183 2.72 6.97 -7.40
CA THR A 183 1.34 6.88 -7.86
C THR A 183 0.88 5.42 -7.93
N ILE A 184 1.76 4.53 -8.39
CA ILE A 184 1.51 3.09 -8.46
C ILE A 184 1.30 2.51 -7.06
N VAL A 185 2.25 2.72 -6.13
CA VAL A 185 2.15 2.12 -4.78
C VAL A 185 1.01 2.71 -3.98
N ALA A 186 0.69 4.00 -4.18
CA ALA A 186 -0.50 4.63 -3.59
C ALA A 186 -1.79 3.93 -4.03
N GLY A 187 -1.92 3.63 -5.33
CA GLY A 187 -3.05 2.87 -5.86
C GLY A 187 -3.12 1.44 -5.34
N LEU A 188 -1.98 0.76 -5.21
CA LEU A 188 -1.90 -0.59 -4.65
C LEU A 188 -2.28 -0.61 -3.16
N LEU A 189 -1.74 0.30 -2.35
CA LEU A 189 -2.08 0.44 -0.93
C LEU A 189 -3.58 0.64 -0.74
N ALA A 190 -4.18 1.55 -1.51
CA ALA A 190 -5.61 1.80 -1.43
C ALA A 190 -6.41 0.53 -1.75
N LYS A 191 -6.06 -0.17 -2.84
CA LYS A 191 -6.76 -1.39 -3.25
C LYS A 191 -6.62 -2.54 -2.24
N THR A 192 -5.45 -2.68 -1.60
CA THR A 192 -5.23 -3.78 -0.64
C THR A 192 -5.85 -3.51 0.73
N ILE A 193 -5.92 -2.26 1.16
CA ILE A 193 -6.39 -1.89 2.50
C ILE A 193 -7.90 -1.65 2.52
N GLU A 194 -8.52 -1.22 1.42
CA GLU A 194 -9.98 -1.09 1.32
C GLU A 194 -10.73 -2.43 1.36
N GLY A 195 -10.01 -3.57 1.37
CA GLY A 195 -10.63 -4.88 1.19
C GLY A 195 -11.13 -4.99 -0.24
N GLY A 196 -10.25 -5.43 -1.15
CA GLY A 196 -10.65 -5.83 -2.48
C GLY A 196 -11.51 -7.09 -2.45
N GLU A 197 -12.73 -7.00 -1.92
CA GLU A 197 -13.81 -7.77 -2.50
C GLU A 197 -13.90 -7.30 -3.96
N VAL A 198 -13.34 -8.13 -4.83
CA VAL A 198 -13.76 -8.18 -6.22
C VAL A 198 -15.26 -8.27 -6.14
N VAL A 199 -15.97 -7.16 -6.36
CA VAL A 199 -17.36 -7.22 -6.75
C VAL A 199 -17.34 -8.14 -7.96
N GLU A 200 -17.78 -9.37 -7.73
CA GLU A 200 -18.15 -10.31 -8.76
C GLU A 200 -18.92 -9.47 -9.76
N ILE A 201 -18.33 -9.21 -10.92
CA ILE A 201 -19.05 -8.57 -12.02
C ILE A 201 -20.12 -9.60 -12.33
N ARG A 202 -21.29 -9.46 -11.70
CA ARG A 202 -22.50 -10.12 -12.15
C ARG A 202 -22.59 -9.68 -13.60
N ALA A 203 -22.38 -10.65 -14.49
CA ALA A 203 -22.56 -10.47 -15.91
C ALA A 203 -23.81 -9.62 -16.08
N VAL A 204 -23.62 -8.37 -16.55
CA VAL A 204 -24.75 -7.55 -16.93
C VAL A 204 -25.33 -8.29 -18.13
N SER A 205 -26.39 -9.04 -17.85
CA SER A 205 -27.16 -9.74 -18.86
C SER A 205 -27.53 -8.69 -19.90
N ALA A 206 -27.05 -8.86 -21.13
CA ALA A 206 -27.50 -8.07 -22.26
C ALA A 206 -28.94 -8.50 -22.58
N THR A 207 -29.89 -8.17 -21.70
CA THR A 207 -31.29 -8.05 -22.12
C THR A 207 -31.36 -6.81 -22.99
N SER A 208 -31.36 -7.06 -24.29
CA SER A 208 -31.59 -6.06 -25.34
C SER A 208 -32.78 -5.18 -24.97
N VAL A 209 -32.55 -3.86 -24.94
CA VAL A 209 -33.64 -2.88 -24.95
C VAL A 209 -34.25 -2.94 -26.34
N MET A 210 -35.36 -3.67 -26.50
CA MET A 210 -36.21 -3.50 -27.67
C MET A 210 -36.91 -2.14 -27.56
N VAL A 211 -36.45 -1.20 -28.38
CA VAL A 211 -37.08 0.12 -28.53
C VAL A 211 -38.41 -0.09 -29.26
N ASN A 212 -39.53 0.07 -28.56
CA ASN A 212 -40.85 0.11 -29.18
C ASN A 212 -41.11 1.54 -29.67
N SER A 213 -40.87 1.83 -30.95
CA SER A 213 -41.33 3.07 -31.56
C SER A 213 -42.81 2.94 -31.90
N SER A 214 -43.65 3.55 -31.07
CA SER A 214 -45.08 3.76 -31.30
C SER A 214 -45.32 4.44 -32.65
N GLY A 215 -46.30 3.94 -33.41
CA GLY A 215 -46.62 4.40 -34.76
C GLY A 215 -47.29 5.77 -34.82
N TYR A 216 -47.51 6.25 -36.05
CA TYR A 216 -48.70 6.97 -36.50
C TYR A 216 -48.82 6.83 -38.02
N ALA A 217 -50.05 6.64 -38.48
CA ALA A 217 -50.50 6.49 -39.87
C ALA A 217 -50.38 7.81 -40.67
N GLU A 218 -50.43 7.75 -42.01
CA GLU A 218 -51.57 8.28 -42.80
C GLU A 218 -51.41 8.05 -44.33
N SER A 219 -52.51 7.54 -44.92
CA SER A 219 -53.04 7.63 -46.29
C SER A 219 -52.21 8.25 -47.43
N HIS A 220 -52.14 7.58 -48.59
CA HIS A 220 -52.49 8.20 -49.88
C HIS A 220 -53.00 7.20 -50.92
N HIS A 221 -53.98 7.68 -51.67
CA HIS A 221 -55.02 7.06 -52.49
C HIS A 221 -54.59 6.66 -53.92
N MET A 222 -55.29 5.66 -54.50
CA MET A 222 -55.77 5.52 -55.89
C MET A 222 -54.74 5.45 -57.04
N MET A 223 -54.62 4.28 -57.68
CA MET A 223 -55.25 3.93 -58.98
C MET A 223 -54.90 2.50 -59.39
#